data_AF-A0A0C2NF44-F1
#
_entry.id   AF-A0A0C2NF44-F1
#
_cell.length_a   1.000
_cell.length_b   1.000
_cell.length_c   1.000
_cell.angle_alpha   90.00
_cell.angle_beta   90.00
_cell.angle_gamma   90.00
#
_symmetry.space_group_name_H-M   'P 1'
#
loop_
_entity.id
_entity.type
_entity.pdbx_description
1 polymer ?
#
loop_
_entity_poly.entity_id
_entity_poly.type
_entity_poly.pdbx_seq_one_letter_code
_entity_poly.pdbx_strand_id
1 'polypeptide(L)'
;MAEMKDLNFAKISARIFGKDTTYSVDSGQVAKFEYFVSVDDQLPGTIYISQMITFKNALVDFDKLSAVSYNYGKSFIPLRYMKSQKQIGWSSCKMFIPPHGDSLKEAIQTAQHNPLLMVAKIVIKQKDENASSKFMVSNDAGYTWKDGGSWEDLNLGINGHKLKYLIVGEKAAKYKFFTLIYSEEWPDVGFAVVDFTKLFRMFLSYLEQKCKPTDYKVVTPGVGRMHSCFNGGKNFLYSKKSHDLCEGSIHSLPKIQPVPCNCTQMDYKW
;
A
#
# COMPACT_ATOMS: atom_id res chain seq x y z
N MET A 1 -28.08 0.04 -4.51
CA MET A 1 -26.87 0.25 -5.35
C MET A 1 -27.07 1.47 -6.26
N ALA A 2 -27.28 2.66 -5.68
CA ALA A 2 -27.52 3.88 -6.47
C ALA A 2 -26.66 5.10 -6.05
N GLU A 3 -25.86 5.00 -4.99
CA GLU A 3 -25.19 6.18 -4.39
C GLU A 3 -23.66 6.25 -4.62
N MET A 4 -23.05 5.32 -5.38
CA MET A 4 -21.62 5.43 -5.74
C MET A 4 -21.38 6.28 -6.99
N LYS A 5 -22.42 6.64 -7.76
CA LYS A 5 -22.30 7.53 -8.93
C LYS A 5 -22.18 9.02 -8.55
N ASP A 6 -22.41 9.38 -7.28
CA ASP A 6 -22.29 10.76 -6.79
C ASP A 6 -20.91 11.09 -6.20
N LEU A 7 -20.02 10.10 -6.04
CA LEU A 7 -18.65 10.33 -5.58
C LEU A 7 -17.71 10.54 -6.76
N ASN A 8 -17.87 11.68 -7.43
CA ASN A 8 -16.82 12.25 -8.27
C ASN A 8 -15.67 12.71 -7.38
N PHE A 9 -14.71 11.83 -7.09
CA PHE A 9 -13.41 12.29 -6.59
C PHE A 9 -12.62 12.87 -7.76
N ALA A 10 -13.06 14.04 -8.19
CA ALA A 10 -12.20 14.98 -8.89
C ALA A 10 -11.00 15.25 -7.98
N LYS A 11 -9.80 15.26 -8.56
CA LYS A 11 -8.60 15.89 -8.03
C LYS A 11 -8.97 17.04 -7.07
N ILE A 12 -8.84 16.85 -5.76
CA ILE A 12 -8.79 17.98 -4.82
C ILE A 12 -7.37 18.57 -4.92
N SER A 13 -6.95 18.96 -6.13
CA SER A 13 -6.04 20.08 -6.27
C SER A 13 -6.92 21.31 -6.33
N ALA A 14 -7.56 21.63 -5.21
CA ALA A 14 -7.78 23.04 -5.00
C ALA A 14 -6.35 23.61 -4.92
N ARG A 15 -5.98 24.48 -5.86
CA ARG A 15 -4.84 25.39 -5.66
C ARG A 15 -5.24 26.29 -4.50
N ILE A 16 -5.28 25.74 -3.29
CA ILE A 16 -5.61 26.47 -2.08
C ILE A 16 -4.35 27.26 -1.78
N PHE A 17 -4.31 28.48 -2.28
CA PHE A 17 -3.39 29.48 -1.78
C PHE A 17 -3.95 29.94 -0.44
N GLY A 18 -3.60 29.22 0.63
CA GLY A 18 -3.88 29.68 1.99
C GLY A 18 -2.89 30.78 2.35
N LYS A 19 -3.40 31.95 2.74
CA LYS A 19 -2.61 32.96 3.46
C LYS A 19 -2.73 32.63 4.94
N ASP A 20 -1.65 32.17 5.56
CA ASP A 20 -1.60 32.07 7.02
C ASP A 20 -1.58 33.49 7.59
N THR A 21 -2.71 33.96 8.10
CA THR A 21 -2.85 35.30 8.70
C THR A 21 -2.63 35.28 10.22
N THR A 22 -2.29 34.13 10.80
CA THR A 22 -2.19 33.97 12.25
C THR A 22 -0.88 34.53 12.82
N TYR A 23 0.10 34.81 11.96
CA TYR A 23 1.34 35.49 12.32
C TYR A 23 1.51 36.75 11.48
N SER A 24 1.38 37.92 12.12
CA SER A 24 1.78 39.20 11.57
C SER A 24 3.30 39.23 11.43
N VAL A 25 3.84 38.76 10.30
CA VAL A 25 5.22 39.01 9.91
C VAL A 25 5.23 39.35 8.42
N ASP A 26 5.85 40.48 8.09
CA ASP A 26 5.95 41.17 6.79
C ASP A 26 6.65 40.38 5.65
N SER A 27 6.32 39.11 5.46
CA SER A 27 6.67 38.41 4.22
C SER A 27 5.60 37.36 3.91
N GLY A 28 4.79 37.63 2.88
CA GLY A 28 3.73 36.71 2.45
C GLY A 28 4.32 35.40 1.94
N GLN A 29 4.48 34.40 2.80
CA GLN A 29 4.84 33.06 2.40
C GLN A 29 3.63 32.42 1.71
N VAL A 30 3.72 32.25 0.40
CA VAL A 30 2.70 31.57 -0.38
C VAL A 30 3.04 30.08 -0.42
N ALA A 31 2.16 29.26 0.15
CA ALA A 31 2.24 27.81 0.08
C ALA A 31 1.27 27.27 -0.97
N LYS A 32 1.73 26.29 -1.75
CA LYS A 32 0.92 25.48 -2.66
C LYS A 32 0.71 24.12 -1.99
N PHE A 33 -0.55 23.75 -1.80
CA PHE A 33 -0.95 22.44 -1.28
C PHE A 33 -1.44 21.57 -2.43
N GLU A 34 -0.93 20.36 -2.53
CA GLU A 34 -1.36 19.35 -3.50
C GLU A 34 -1.75 18.08 -2.75
N TYR A 35 -2.96 17.59 -3.02
CA TYR A 35 -3.47 16.35 -2.47
C TYR A 35 -3.71 15.34 -3.59
N PHE A 36 -3.16 14.15 -3.42
CA PHE A 36 -3.41 12.99 -4.25
C PHE A 36 -4.21 11.99 -3.42
N VAL A 37 -5.31 11.48 -3.97
CA VAL A 37 -6.26 10.64 -3.23
C VAL A 37 -6.40 9.30 -3.95
N SER A 38 -6.49 8.22 -3.18
CA SER A 38 -6.84 6.89 -3.66
C SER A 38 -7.92 6.30 -2.75
N VAL A 39 -8.96 5.72 -3.34
CA VAL A 39 -10.03 5.01 -2.63
C VAL A 39 -9.88 3.52 -2.93
N ASP A 40 -9.92 2.70 -1.89
CA ASP A 40 -9.83 1.24 -2.04
C ASP A 40 -11.23 0.63 -2.24
N ASP A 41 -11.46 0.13 -3.45
CA ASP A 41 -12.73 -0.50 -3.83
C ASP A 41 -12.96 -1.85 -3.14
N GLN A 42 -11.87 -2.53 -2.70
CA GLN A 42 -11.93 -3.81 -2.00
C GLN A 42 -12.11 -3.65 -0.48
N LEU A 43 -11.86 -2.44 0.04
CA LEU A 43 -11.99 -2.09 1.47
C LEU A 43 -12.83 -0.81 1.65
N PRO A 44 -14.17 -0.90 1.54
CA PRO A 44 -15.05 0.26 1.64
C PRO A 44 -14.81 1.11 2.89
N GLY A 45 -14.67 2.42 2.68
CA GLY A 45 -14.34 3.38 3.74
C GLY A 45 -12.84 3.62 3.93
N THR A 46 -11.98 2.94 3.15
CA THR A 46 -10.53 3.14 3.16
C THR A 46 -10.11 4.16 2.11
N ILE A 47 -9.42 5.21 2.55
CA ILE A 47 -8.96 6.32 1.70
C ILE A 47 -7.50 6.63 2.01
N TYR A 48 -6.65 6.61 1.00
CA TYR A 48 -5.26 7.05 1.09
C TYR A 48 -5.12 8.47 0.58
N ILE A 49 -4.33 9.28 1.25
CA ILE A 49 -3.95 10.61 0.82
C ILE A 49 -2.43 10.76 0.82
N SER A 50 -1.91 11.44 -0.17
CA SER A 50 -0.54 11.95 -0.21
C SER A 50 -0.61 13.46 -0.40
N GLN A 51 -0.07 14.19 0.58
CA GLN A 51 -0.02 15.64 0.60
C GLN A 51 1.40 16.11 0.26
N MET A 52 1.48 17.15 -0.56
CA MET A 52 2.71 17.89 -0.84
C MET A 52 2.47 19.37 -0.59
N ILE A 53 3.32 19.99 0.23
CA ILE A 53 3.33 21.42 0.49
C ILE A 53 4.59 22.03 -0.13
N THR A 54 4.41 23.02 -1.00
CA THR A 54 5.51 23.75 -1.65
C THR A 54 5.45 25.22 -1.28
N PHE A 55 6.49 25.76 -0.67
CA PHE A 55 6.59 27.18 -0.33
C PHE A 55 7.33 27.94 -1.44
N LYS A 56 6.74 29.03 -1.97
CA LYS A 56 7.31 29.77 -3.12
C LYS A 56 8.71 30.36 -2.87
N ASN A 57 9.09 30.59 -1.61
CA ASN A 57 10.31 31.31 -1.24
C ASN A 57 11.29 30.50 -0.39
N ALA A 58 11.03 29.20 -0.17
CA ALA A 58 11.91 28.37 0.64
C ALA A 58 12.86 27.56 -0.25
N LEU A 59 14.18 27.72 -0.04
CA LEU A 59 15.23 26.88 -0.62
C LEU A 59 15.23 25.46 -0.02
N VAL A 60 14.41 25.18 0.99
CA VAL A 60 14.50 23.95 1.80
C VAL A 60 13.12 23.44 2.22
N ASP A 61 12.97 22.13 2.03
CA ASP A 61 11.96 21.20 2.55
C ASP A 61 10.50 21.36 2.12
N PHE A 62 10.17 20.61 1.07
CA PHE A 62 8.82 20.12 0.81
C PHE A 62 8.31 19.35 2.03
N ASP A 63 7.25 19.84 2.69
CA ASP A 63 6.57 18.99 3.66
C ASP A 63 5.68 18.01 2.90
N LYS A 64 6.03 16.72 3.03
CA LYS A 64 5.37 15.62 2.34
C LYS A 64 4.92 14.60 3.36
N LEU A 65 3.67 14.20 3.26
CA LEU A 65 3.07 13.25 4.18
C LEU A 65 2.04 12.40 3.45
N SER A 66 2.03 11.11 3.74
CA SER A 66 0.90 10.26 3.41
C SER A 66 0.15 9.85 4.66
N ALA A 67 -1.16 9.68 4.51
CA ALA A 67 -2.06 9.24 5.56
C ALA A 67 -3.15 8.33 4.99
N VAL A 68 -3.75 7.53 5.86
CA VAL A 68 -4.86 6.63 5.54
C VAL A 68 -6.04 6.92 6.45
N SER A 69 -7.25 6.81 5.91
CA SER A 69 -8.51 6.79 6.63
C SER A 69 -9.13 5.42 6.49
N TYR A 70 -9.83 4.98 7.54
CA TYR A 70 -10.60 3.73 7.59
C TYR A 70 -12.07 3.97 7.94
N ASN A 71 -12.52 5.23 7.84
CA ASN A 71 -13.83 5.69 8.26
C ASN A 71 -14.38 6.75 7.29
N TYR A 72 -14.29 6.48 5.99
CA TYR A 72 -14.83 7.33 4.92
C TYR A 72 -14.28 8.77 4.96
N GLY A 73 -13.00 8.93 5.34
CA GLY A 73 -12.35 10.23 5.38
C GLY A 73 -12.68 11.07 6.62
N LYS A 74 -13.44 10.56 7.59
CA LYS A 74 -13.75 11.31 8.82
C LYS A 74 -12.49 11.62 9.65
N SER A 75 -11.51 10.72 9.63
CA SER A 75 -10.20 10.96 10.22
C SER A 75 -9.11 10.30 9.41
N PHE A 76 -7.96 10.96 9.33
CA PHE A 76 -6.75 10.45 8.70
C PHE A 76 -5.66 10.21 9.73
N ILE A 77 -4.91 9.13 9.55
CA ILE A 77 -3.75 8.80 10.37
C ILE A 77 -2.50 8.70 9.48
N PRO A 78 -1.39 9.34 9.87
CA PRO A 78 -0.12 9.21 9.15
C PRO A 78 0.33 7.75 9.02
N LEU A 79 0.93 7.42 7.88
CA LEU A 79 1.54 6.11 7.68
C LEU A 79 2.66 5.86 8.69
N ARG A 80 2.88 4.60 9.06
CA ARG A 80 3.89 4.20 10.05
C ARG A 80 4.95 3.29 9.48
N TYR A 81 6.20 3.66 9.72
CA TYR A 81 7.34 2.82 9.38
C TYR A 81 7.60 1.79 10.47
N MET A 82 7.67 0.53 10.08
CA MET A 82 8.07 -0.58 10.95
C MET A 82 9.47 -1.06 10.56
N LYS A 83 10.47 -0.75 11.41
CA LYS A 83 11.87 -1.17 11.26
C LYS A 83 12.16 -2.28 12.25
N SER A 84 12.60 -3.44 11.77
CA SER A 84 12.95 -4.60 12.62
C SER A 84 11.87 -4.95 13.67
N GLN A 85 10.61 -5.01 13.23
CA GLN A 85 9.41 -5.25 14.07
C GLN A 85 9.08 -4.17 15.11
N LYS A 86 9.85 -3.08 15.18
CA LYS A 86 9.54 -1.92 16.02
C LYS A 86 8.89 -0.82 15.20
N GLN A 87 7.77 -0.28 15.70
CA GLN A 87 7.16 0.90 15.11
C GLN A 87 7.98 2.13 15.46
N ILE A 88 8.30 2.94 14.44
CA ILE A 88 8.97 4.23 14.65
C ILE A 88 7.89 5.31 14.87
N GLY A 89 8.14 6.20 15.84
CA GLY A 89 7.28 7.34 16.12
C GLY A 89 7.16 8.27 14.92
N TRP A 90 5.96 8.80 14.67
CA TRP A 90 5.70 9.72 13.55
C TRP A 90 6.51 11.02 13.66
N SER A 91 6.78 11.48 14.90
CA SER A 91 7.64 12.64 15.17
C SER A 91 9.10 12.39 14.76
N SER A 92 9.50 11.13 14.63
CA SER A 92 10.86 10.72 14.27
C SER A 92 10.98 10.23 12.82
N CYS A 93 9.86 10.05 12.11
CA CYS A 93 9.84 9.47 10.77
C CYS A 93 8.60 9.91 9.98
N LYS A 94 8.80 10.65 8.90
CA LYS A 94 7.76 10.99 7.91
C LYS A 94 7.83 10.04 6.73
N MET A 95 6.65 9.62 6.26
CA MET A 95 6.50 8.74 5.09
C MET A 95 5.64 9.42 4.03
N PHE A 96 6.02 9.22 2.78
CA PHE A 96 5.33 9.77 1.63
C PHE A 96 5.30 8.76 0.48
N ILE A 97 4.10 8.45 -0.01
CA ILE A 97 3.89 7.67 -1.23
C ILE A 97 3.80 8.65 -2.39
N PRO A 98 4.84 8.78 -3.24
CA PRO A 98 4.76 9.60 -4.44
C PRO A 98 3.68 9.06 -5.37
N PRO A 99 2.81 9.93 -5.93
CA PRO A 99 1.85 9.50 -6.95
C PRO A 99 2.59 9.07 -8.22
N HIS A 100 1.96 8.21 -9.01
CA HIS A 100 2.39 7.90 -10.36
C HIS A 100 1.65 8.85 -11.32
N GLY A 101 2.37 9.85 -11.85
CA GLY A 101 1.74 10.99 -12.51
C GLY A 101 0.79 11.73 -11.55
N ASP A 102 -0.50 11.80 -11.91
CA ASP A 102 -1.55 12.42 -11.09
C ASP A 102 -2.34 11.40 -10.24
N SER A 103 -1.96 10.11 -10.25
CA SER A 103 -2.71 9.02 -9.62
C SER A 103 -1.99 8.42 -8.42
N LEU A 104 -2.61 8.49 -7.23
CA LEU A 104 -2.15 7.73 -6.06
C LEU A 104 -2.55 6.25 -6.15
N LYS A 105 -3.65 5.93 -6.86
CA LYS A 105 -4.12 4.54 -7.03
C LYS A 105 -3.11 3.69 -7.79
N GLU A 106 -2.45 4.25 -8.80
CA GLU A 106 -1.41 3.56 -9.56
C GLU A 106 -0.12 3.35 -8.76
N ALA A 107 0.16 4.21 -7.79
CA ALA A 107 1.34 4.12 -6.93
C ALA A 107 1.23 3.06 -5.83
N ILE A 108 0.01 2.60 -5.52
CA ILE A 108 -0.26 1.60 -4.49
C ILE A 108 -0.80 0.34 -5.17
N GLN A 109 0.02 -0.71 -5.17
CA GLN A 109 -0.36 -2.00 -5.73
C GLN A 109 -0.97 -2.87 -4.64
N THR A 110 -2.24 -3.25 -4.80
CA THR A 110 -2.98 -4.10 -3.85
C THR A 110 -3.13 -5.50 -4.40
N ALA A 111 -2.92 -6.53 -3.57
CA ALA A 111 -3.10 -7.91 -4.00
C ALA A 111 -4.58 -8.20 -4.32
N GLN A 112 -4.84 -8.83 -5.47
CA GLN A 112 -6.19 -9.05 -6.02
C GLN A 112 -7.16 -9.78 -5.08
N HIS A 113 -6.65 -10.69 -4.23
CA HIS A 113 -7.46 -11.50 -3.33
C HIS A 113 -7.19 -11.22 -1.85
N ASN A 114 -6.38 -10.20 -1.55
CA ASN A 114 -6.06 -9.83 -0.18
C ASN A 114 -5.77 -8.33 -0.12
N PRO A 115 -6.79 -7.49 0.10
CA PRO A 115 -6.60 -6.04 0.06
C PRO A 115 -5.78 -5.47 1.22
N LEU A 116 -5.43 -6.31 2.19
CA LEU A 116 -4.49 -5.91 3.25
C LEU A 116 -3.04 -5.91 2.79
N LEU A 117 -2.72 -6.72 1.77
CA LEU A 117 -1.39 -6.84 1.22
C LEU A 117 -1.20 -5.79 0.13
N MET A 118 -0.37 -4.80 0.44
CA MET A 118 -0.10 -3.68 -0.45
C MET A 118 1.40 -3.50 -0.64
N VAL A 119 1.79 -3.04 -1.82
CA VAL A 119 3.18 -2.70 -2.16
C VAL A 119 3.20 -1.30 -2.76
N ALA A 120 4.11 -0.47 -2.28
CA ALA A 120 4.29 0.88 -2.81
C ALA A 120 5.77 1.27 -2.74
N LYS A 121 6.19 2.15 -3.64
CA LYS A 121 7.43 2.91 -3.46
C LYS A 121 7.14 4.02 -2.46
N ILE A 122 7.92 4.11 -1.39
CA ILE A 122 7.72 5.08 -0.31
C ILE A 122 9.01 5.85 -0.08
N VAL A 123 8.88 7.16 0.08
CA VAL A 123 9.94 8.05 0.55
C VAL A 123 9.84 8.16 2.07
N ILE A 124 10.94 7.86 2.76
CA ILE A 124 11.05 7.91 4.21
C ILE A 124 12.07 8.98 4.56
N LYS A 125 11.70 9.90 5.47
CA LYS A 125 12.60 10.88 6.08
C LYS A 125 12.59 10.67 7.59
N GLN A 126 13.63 10.01 8.09
CA GLN A 126 13.86 9.88 9.53
C GLN A 126 14.53 11.16 10.05
N LYS A 127 14.33 11.46 11.34
CA LYS A 127 15.02 12.57 12.00
C LYS A 127 16.53 12.35 11.86
N ASP A 128 17.25 13.38 11.41
CA ASP A 128 18.71 13.39 11.22
C ASP A 128 19.24 12.43 10.12
N GLU A 129 18.37 11.84 9.29
CA GLU A 129 18.75 11.05 8.12
C GLU A 129 18.28 11.72 6.82
N ASN A 130 19.04 11.52 5.75
CA ASN A 130 18.60 11.91 4.41
C ASN A 130 17.36 11.11 4.00
N ALA A 131 16.49 11.75 3.22
CA ALA A 131 15.35 11.07 2.66
C ALA A 131 15.82 9.90 1.76
N SER A 132 15.23 8.73 1.95
CA SER A 132 15.49 7.55 1.13
C SER A 132 14.20 7.04 0.51
N SER A 133 14.28 6.40 -0.65
CA SER A 133 13.12 5.80 -1.30
C SER A 133 13.28 4.29 -1.37
N LYS A 134 12.26 3.55 -0.94
CA LYS A 134 12.26 2.08 -0.87
C LYS A 134 10.93 1.52 -1.34
N PHE A 135 10.96 0.31 -1.91
CA PHE A 135 9.74 -0.49 -2.02
C PHE A 135 9.42 -1.08 -0.66
N MET A 136 8.18 -0.91 -0.23
CA MET A 136 7.71 -1.35 1.07
C MET A 136 6.42 -2.13 0.93
N VAL A 137 6.19 -2.99 1.91
CA VAL A 137 5.00 -3.85 1.98
C VAL A 137 4.17 -3.46 3.19
N SER A 138 2.87 -3.34 3.01
CA SER A 138 1.89 -3.32 4.10
C SER A 138 1.12 -4.63 4.13
N ASN A 139 0.76 -5.08 5.33
CA ASN A 139 -0.10 -6.24 5.56
C ASN A 139 -1.29 -5.92 6.49
N ASP A 140 -1.62 -4.64 6.64
CA ASP A 140 -2.68 -4.14 7.53
C ASP A 140 -3.56 -3.05 6.88
N ALA A 141 -3.69 -3.11 5.54
CA ALA A 141 -4.39 -2.12 4.71
C ALA A 141 -3.70 -0.77 4.62
N GLY A 142 -2.37 -0.75 4.67
CA GLY A 142 -1.58 0.44 4.36
C GLY A 142 -1.35 1.37 5.55
N TYR A 143 -1.63 0.95 6.79
CA TYR A 143 -1.25 1.76 7.97
C TYR A 143 0.22 1.60 8.31
N THR A 144 0.69 0.36 8.44
CA THR A 144 2.11 0.04 8.68
C THR A 144 2.78 -0.47 7.42
N TRP A 145 4.02 -0.02 7.23
CA TRP A 145 4.85 -0.35 6.08
C TRP A 145 6.21 -0.83 6.56
N LYS A 146 6.71 -1.90 5.96
CA LYS A 146 8.00 -2.53 6.27
C LYS A 146 8.80 -2.75 5.00
N ASP A 147 10.12 -2.85 5.14
CA ASP A 147 11.07 -3.07 4.05
C ASP A 147 10.92 -4.44 3.32
N GLY A 148 9.86 -5.22 3.56
CA GLY A 148 9.79 -6.64 3.21
C GLY A 148 10.61 -7.48 4.21
N GLY A 149 10.22 -8.74 4.46
CA GLY A 149 10.95 -9.57 5.43
C GLY A 149 12.36 -9.92 4.94
N SER A 150 12.43 -10.44 3.72
CA SER A 150 13.64 -10.67 2.94
C SER A 150 13.30 -10.42 1.47
N TRP A 151 14.20 -9.78 0.75
CA TRP A 151 14.19 -9.74 -0.71
C TRP A 151 15.36 -10.58 -1.19
N GLU A 152 15.11 -11.40 -2.20
CA GLU A 152 16.15 -12.17 -2.86
C GLU A 152 16.22 -11.72 -4.31
N ASP A 153 17.43 -11.38 -4.75
CA ASP A 153 17.66 -11.02 -6.14
C ASP A 153 17.55 -12.27 -7.01
N LEU A 154 16.57 -12.27 -7.91
CA LEU A 154 16.47 -13.29 -8.93
C LEU A 154 17.37 -12.92 -10.12
N ASN A 155 18.56 -13.51 -10.16
CA ASN A 155 19.42 -13.40 -11.33
C ASN A 155 18.90 -14.34 -12.43
N LEU A 156 18.43 -13.76 -13.54
CA LEU A 156 17.95 -14.51 -14.70
C LEU A 156 19.09 -15.01 -15.61
N GLY A 157 20.35 -14.64 -15.33
CA GLY A 157 21.51 -14.95 -16.18
C GLY A 157 21.55 -14.11 -17.46
N ILE A 158 20.76 -13.03 -17.53
CA ILE A 158 20.59 -12.21 -18.73
C ILE A 158 21.34 -10.89 -18.53
N ASN A 159 22.65 -10.91 -18.80
CA ASN A 159 23.50 -9.73 -18.66
C ASN A 159 23.27 -8.76 -19.84
N GLY A 160 23.27 -7.46 -19.57
CA GLY A 160 23.18 -6.41 -20.60
C GLY A 160 21.80 -6.22 -21.25
N HIS A 161 20.75 -6.89 -20.76
CA HIS A 161 19.39 -6.73 -21.26
C HIS A 161 18.51 -6.00 -20.24
N LYS A 162 17.54 -5.22 -20.74
CA LYS A 162 16.51 -4.55 -19.95
C LYS A 162 15.19 -5.30 -20.05
N LEU A 163 14.40 -5.26 -18.98
CA LEU A 163 13.05 -5.81 -18.94
C LEU A 163 12.05 -4.73 -19.39
N LYS A 164 11.14 -5.04 -20.31
CA LYS A 164 10.14 -4.06 -20.81
C LYS A 164 8.71 -4.32 -20.32
N TYR A 165 8.37 -5.54 -19.92
CA TYR A 165 7.02 -5.91 -19.46
C TYR A 165 7.09 -7.10 -18.51
N LEU A 166 6.14 -7.21 -17.58
CA LEU A 166 5.96 -8.41 -16.77
C LEU A 166 4.51 -8.86 -16.87
N ILE A 167 4.31 -10.05 -17.41
CA ILE A 167 2.99 -10.68 -17.55
C ILE A 167 2.97 -11.88 -16.61
N VAL A 168 2.06 -11.86 -15.65
CA VAL A 168 1.83 -13.00 -14.76
C VAL A 168 0.83 -13.94 -15.42
N GLY A 169 1.14 -15.24 -15.44
CA GLY A 169 0.22 -16.23 -16.00
C GLY A 169 -1.05 -16.36 -15.15
N GLU A 170 -2.10 -16.93 -15.75
CA GLU A 170 -3.36 -17.19 -15.06
C GLU A 170 -3.59 -18.70 -14.84
N LYS A 171 -4.49 -19.05 -13.92
CA LYS A 171 -4.95 -20.44 -13.69
C LYS A 171 -3.76 -21.40 -13.49
N ALA A 172 -3.56 -22.36 -14.40
CA ALA A 172 -2.48 -23.34 -14.34
C ALA A 172 -1.08 -22.72 -14.50
N ALA A 173 -0.98 -21.49 -15.03
CA ALA A 173 0.28 -20.75 -15.21
C ALA A 173 0.49 -19.65 -14.14
N LYS A 174 -0.30 -19.61 -13.07
CA LYS A 174 -0.27 -18.56 -12.02
C LYS A 174 1.08 -18.34 -11.31
N TYR A 175 1.99 -19.31 -11.39
CA TYR A 175 3.35 -19.22 -10.85
C TYR A 175 4.41 -18.92 -11.90
N LYS A 176 4.00 -18.67 -13.13
CA LYS A 176 4.88 -18.32 -14.23
C LYS A 176 4.73 -16.85 -14.53
N PHE A 177 5.84 -16.19 -14.83
CA PHE A 177 5.79 -14.88 -15.44
C PHE A 177 6.62 -14.86 -16.71
N PHE A 178 6.11 -14.10 -17.67
CA PHE A 178 6.72 -13.83 -18.95
C PHE A 178 7.22 -12.39 -18.94
N THR A 179 8.45 -12.18 -19.39
CA THR A 179 9.01 -10.84 -19.55
C THR A 179 9.72 -10.71 -20.88
N LEU A 180 9.54 -9.56 -21.53
CA LEU A 180 10.28 -9.18 -22.72
C LEU A 180 11.62 -8.60 -22.29
N ILE A 181 12.69 -9.14 -22.86
CA ILE A 181 14.06 -8.70 -22.65
C ILE A 181 14.57 -8.08 -23.95
N TYR A 182 15.26 -6.96 -23.86
CA TYR A 182 15.84 -6.31 -25.03
C TYR A 182 17.19 -5.68 -24.66
N SER A 183 18.08 -5.57 -25.63
CA SER A 183 19.31 -4.79 -25.48
C SER A 183 19.10 -3.40 -26.09
N GLU A 184 19.75 -2.39 -25.53
CA GLU A 184 19.82 -1.07 -26.18
C GLU A 184 20.92 -1.02 -27.24
N GLU A 185 21.91 -1.92 -27.15
CA GLU A 185 23.03 -2.01 -28.09
C GLU A 185 22.69 -2.89 -29.29
N TRP A 186 21.80 -3.87 -29.11
CA TRP A 186 21.40 -4.82 -30.15
C TRP A 186 19.88 -4.80 -30.34
N PRO A 187 19.37 -4.75 -31.58
CA PRO A 187 17.93 -4.70 -31.87
C PRO A 187 17.18 -6.01 -31.56
N ASP A 188 17.85 -6.99 -30.94
CA ASP A 188 17.28 -8.28 -30.62
C ASP A 188 16.32 -8.17 -29.43
N VAL A 189 15.10 -8.66 -29.65
CA VAL A 189 14.08 -8.83 -28.62
C VAL A 189 14.00 -10.31 -28.27
N GLY A 190 14.32 -10.61 -27.02
CA GLY A 190 14.13 -11.93 -26.44
C GLY A 190 12.92 -11.98 -25.51
N PHE A 191 12.65 -13.16 -25.00
CA PHE A 191 11.73 -13.34 -23.89
C PHE A 191 12.32 -14.28 -22.85
N ALA A 192 11.98 -14.02 -21.58
CA ALA A 192 12.27 -14.92 -20.48
C ALA A 192 10.96 -15.39 -19.86
N VAL A 193 10.88 -16.70 -19.61
CA VAL A 193 9.79 -17.31 -18.83
C VAL A 193 10.41 -17.82 -17.55
N VAL A 194 9.93 -17.32 -16.43
CA VAL A 194 10.35 -17.76 -15.11
C VAL A 194 9.22 -18.55 -14.49
N ASP A 195 9.55 -19.72 -13.95
CA ASP A 195 8.60 -20.68 -13.43
C ASP A 195 8.86 -20.98 -11.94
N PHE A 196 8.06 -20.39 -11.06
CA PHE A 196 8.13 -20.63 -9.62
C PHE A 196 7.34 -21.87 -9.16
N THR A 197 6.76 -22.65 -10.09
CA THR A 197 5.93 -23.81 -9.73
C THR A 197 6.68 -24.82 -8.84
N LYS A 198 8.00 -24.96 -9.02
CA LYS A 198 8.83 -25.85 -8.20
C LYS A 198 8.85 -25.47 -6.72
N LEU A 199 8.77 -24.18 -6.38
CA LEU A 199 8.73 -23.73 -4.98
C LEU A 199 7.49 -24.26 -4.25
N PHE A 200 6.37 -24.36 -4.96
CA PHE A 200 5.09 -24.82 -4.40
C PHE A 200 4.88 -26.34 -4.49
N ARG A 201 5.87 -27.11 -4.99
CA ARG A 201 5.80 -28.57 -5.20
C ARG A 201 6.71 -29.38 -4.27
N MET A 202 7.44 -28.76 -3.33
CA MET A 202 8.59 -29.38 -2.68
C MET A 202 8.28 -30.46 -1.60
N PHE A 203 7.03 -30.87 -1.37
CA PHE A 203 6.71 -31.95 -0.42
C PHE A 203 5.83 -33.06 -1.03
N LEU A 204 6.50 -34.13 -1.50
CA LEU A 204 6.11 -35.55 -1.56
C LEU A 204 4.70 -36.00 -2.02
N SER A 205 3.85 -35.14 -2.57
CA SER A 205 2.68 -35.60 -3.34
C SER A 205 2.27 -34.54 -4.36
N TYR A 206 1.74 -34.98 -5.50
CA TYR A 206 1.38 -34.17 -6.67
C TYR A 206 0.29 -33.08 -6.44
N LEU A 207 -0.02 -32.73 -5.19
CA LEU A 207 -1.03 -31.75 -4.84
C LEU A 207 -0.36 -30.44 -4.44
N GLU A 208 -0.69 -29.37 -5.17
CA GLU A 208 -0.42 -27.99 -4.74
C GLU A 208 -0.81 -27.86 -3.25
N GLN A 209 0.16 -27.67 -2.36
CA GLN A 209 -0.12 -27.60 -0.92
C GLN A 209 -0.94 -26.34 -0.65
N LYS A 210 -2.26 -26.49 -0.58
CA LYS A 210 -3.17 -25.41 -0.18
C LYS A 210 -2.93 -25.12 1.31
N CYS A 211 -2.94 -23.84 1.66
CA CYS A 211 -2.87 -23.44 3.06
C CYS A 211 -4.10 -23.96 3.82
N LYS A 212 -3.88 -24.50 5.01
CA LYS A 212 -4.91 -24.93 5.95
C LYS A 212 -5.54 -23.72 6.62
N PRO A 213 -6.76 -23.83 7.19
CA PRO A 213 -7.39 -22.74 7.95
C PRO A 213 -6.51 -22.21 9.10
N THR A 214 -5.69 -23.08 9.71
CA THR A 214 -4.72 -22.73 10.76
C THR A 214 -3.62 -21.78 10.31
N ASP A 215 -3.38 -21.71 9.00
CA ASP A 215 -2.30 -20.92 8.39
C ASP A 215 -2.77 -19.49 8.12
N TYR A 216 -4.02 -19.17 8.47
CA TYR A 216 -4.60 -17.83 8.38
C TYR A 216 -4.87 -17.26 9.78
N LYS A 217 -4.94 -15.94 9.83
CA LYS A 217 -5.48 -15.18 10.96
C LYS A 217 -6.61 -14.30 10.45
N VAL A 218 -7.64 -14.14 11.28
CA VAL A 218 -8.70 -13.17 11.02
C VAL A 218 -8.23 -11.81 11.51
N VAL A 219 -8.44 -10.79 10.69
CA VAL A 219 -7.93 -9.44 10.92
C VAL A 219 -8.99 -8.40 10.58
N THR A 220 -8.88 -7.26 11.25
CA THR A 220 -9.65 -6.05 10.96
C THR A 220 -8.68 -5.05 10.31
N PRO A 221 -9.06 -4.34 9.25
CA PRO A 221 -8.24 -3.26 8.69
C PRO A 221 -7.89 -2.22 9.76
N GLY A 222 -6.65 -1.70 9.77
CA GLY A 222 -6.24 -0.65 10.70
C GLY A 222 -5.99 -1.07 12.17
N VAL A 223 -6.01 -2.38 12.50
CA VAL A 223 -5.83 -2.92 13.88
C VAL A 223 -4.53 -2.49 14.59
N GLY A 224 -3.53 -2.00 13.85
CA GLY A 224 -2.33 -1.39 14.44
C GLY A 224 -2.63 -0.21 15.39
N ARG A 225 -3.84 0.36 15.33
CA ARG A 225 -4.45 1.17 16.38
C ARG A 225 -5.16 0.23 17.35
N MET A 226 -4.58 -0.04 18.52
CA MET A 226 -5.18 -0.87 19.59
C MET A 226 -6.71 -0.74 19.63
N HIS A 227 -7.42 -1.86 19.42
CA HIS A 227 -8.87 -1.99 19.54
C HIS A 227 -9.76 -1.20 18.57
N SER A 228 -9.23 -0.75 17.43
CA SER A 228 -10.05 -0.04 16.42
C SER A 228 -11.07 -0.96 15.73
N CYS A 229 -12.31 -0.50 15.71
CA CYS A 229 -13.38 -1.09 14.93
C CYS A 229 -13.37 -0.49 13.52
N PHE A 230 -13.58 -1.34 12.53
CA PHE A 230 -13.69 -0.95 11.13
C PHE A 230 -15.17 -0.97 10.77
N ASN A 231 -15.74 0.18 10.41
CA ASN A 231 -17.16 0.33 10.09
C ASN A 231 -18.10 -0.33 11.12
N GLY A 232 -17.83 -0.10 12.42
CA GLY A 232 -18.65 -0.64 13.51
C GLY A 232 -18.46 -2.13 13.81
N GLY A 233 -17.46 -2.80 13.23
CA GLY A 233 -17.20 -4.22 13.49
C GLY A 233 -15.72 -4.58 13.63
N LYS A 234 -15.47 -5.87 13.87
CA LYS A 234 -14.17 -6.54 13.85
C LYS A 234 -14.28 -7.81 13.01
N ASN A 235 -13.13 -8.39 12.65
CA ASN A 235 -13.01 -9.67 11.98
C ASN A 235 -13.61 -9.62 10.57
N PHE A 236 -12.91 -9.02 9.62
CA PHE A 236 -13.42 -8.85 8.24
C PHE A 236 -12.71 -9.73 7.23
N LEU A 237 -11.42 -10.00 7.44
CA LEU A 237 -10.57 -10.59 6.40
C LEU A 237 -9.66 -11.67 6.95
N TYR A 238 -9.33 -12.63 6.08
CA TYR A 238 -8.26 -13.58 6.33
C TYR A 238 -6.94 -13.00 5.83
N SER A 239 -5.92 -13.04 6.67
CA SER A 239 -4.52 -12.81 6.30
C SER A 239 -3.76 -14.10 6.49
N LYS A 240 -3.03 -14.53 5.46
CA LYS A 240 -2.09 -15.65 5.59
C LYS A 240 -0.98 -15.32 6.59
N LYS A 241 -0.56 -16.29 7.40
CA LYS A 241 0.61 -16.22 8.28
C LYS A 241 1.89 -16.34 7.45
N SER A 242 2.92 -15.60 7.83
CA SER A 242 4.13 -15.38 7.02
C SER A 242 5.06 -16.59 6.89
N HIS A 243 4.88 -17.64 7.68
CA HIS A 243 5.90 -18.66 7.88
C HIS A 243 5.72 -19.92 7.03
N ASP A 244 4.56 -20.11 6.40
CA ASP A 244 4.23 -21.33 5.67
C ASP A 244 4.21 -21.09 4.16
N LEU A 245 5.03 -21.83 3.41
CA LEU A 245 4.98 -21.85 1.95
C LEU A 245 3.84 -22.76 1.50
N CYS A 246 2.72 -22.15 1.11
CA CYS A 246 1.51 -22.83 0.69
C CYS A 246 0.68 -21.89 -0.20
N GLU A 247 -0.19 -22.45 -1.03
CA GLU A 247 -1.09 -21.67 -1.87
C GLU A 247 -2.27 -21.13 -1.08
N GLY A 248 -2.50 -19.82 -1.17
CA GLY A 248 -3.65 -19.16 -0.60
C GLY A 248 -4.95 -19.60 -1.26
N SER A 249 -5.92 -20.06 -0.47
CA SER A 249 -7.26 -20.45 -0.89
C SER A 249 -8.28 -19.86 0.07
N ILE A 250 -8.42 -18.53 0.05
CA ILE A 250 -9.32 -17.81 0.97
C ILE A 250 -10.79 -18.19 0.70
N HIS A 251 -11.15 -18.47 -0.55
CA HIS A 251 -12.51 -18.85 -0.93
C HIS A 251 -12.98 -20.19 -0.34
N SER A 252 -12.05 -21.08 0.04
CA SER A 252 -12.38 -22.35 0.69
C SER A 252 -12.44 -22.26 2.22
N LEU A 253 -12.16 -21.07 2.79
CA LEU A 253 -12.22 -20.87 4.23
C LEU A 253 -13.67 -20.66 4.69
N PRO A 254 -13.99 -20.95 5.97
CA PRO A 254 -15.29 -20.63 6.54
C PRO A 254 -15.62 -19.14 6.37
N LYS A 255 -16.91 -18.81 6.19
CA LYS A 255 -17.32 -17.41 6.16
C LYS A 255 -17.00 -16.77 7.52
N ILE A 256 -16.29 -15.65 7.49
CA ILE A 256 -16.05 -14.86 8.70
C ILE A 256 -17.39 -14.26 9.14
N GLN A 257 -17.69 -14.36 10.42
CA GLN A 257 -18.78 -13.63 11.05
C GLN A 257 -18.18 -12.39 11.71
N PRO A 258 -18.42 -11.18 11.16
CA PRO A 258 -17.93 -9.96 11.79
C PRO A 258 -18.53 -9.81 13.18
N VAL A 259 -17.71 -9.40 14.13
CA VAL A 259 -18.14 -9.15 15.51
C VAL A 259 -18.47 -7.67 15.63
N PRO A 260 -19.70 -7.28 16.01
CA PRO A 260 -20.05 -5.88 16.15
C PRO A 260 -19.28 -5.21 17.28
N CYS A 261 -19.12 -3.90 17.16
CA CYS A 261 -18.53 -3.04 18.18
C CYS A 261 -19.57 -2.12 18.81
N ASN A 262 -19.28 -1.69 20.03
CA ASN A 262 -20.01 -0.58 20.63
C ASN A 262 -19.75 0.70 19.83
N CYS A 263 -20.81 1.49 19.63
CA CYS A 263 -20.70 2.79 18.98
C CYS A 263 -19.84 3.73 19.83
N THR A 264 -19.05 4.54 19.15
CA THR A 264 -18.22 5.60 19.71
C THR A 264 -18.62 6.93 19.08
N GLN A 265 -18.13 8.05 19.61
CA GLN A 265 -18.34 9.38 19.00
C GLN A 265 -17.82 9.44 17.54
N MET A 266 -16.86 8.58 17.18
CA MET A 266 -16.33 8.49 15.82
C MET A 266 -17.32 7.88 14.83
N ASP A 267 -18.41 7.26 15.28
CA ASP A 267 -19.40 6.61 14.40
C ASP A 267 -20.56 7.55 13.99
N TYR A 268 -20.71 8.72 14.65
CA TYR A 268 -21.78 9.68 14.39
C TYR A 268 -21.31 10.85 13.51
N LYS A 269 -22.16 11.36 12.60
CA LYS A 269 -21.90 12.63 11.90
C LYS A 269 -22.39 13.80 12.77
N TRP A 270 -21.76 14.97 12.60
CA TRP A 270 -22.26 16.22 13.18
C TRP A 270 -23.54 16.67 12.47
#